data_AF-A0A3G9EPG7-F1
#
_entry.id   AF-A0A3G9EPG7-F1
#
_cell.length_a   1.000
_cell.length_b   1.000
_cell.length_c   1.000
_cell.angle_alpha   90.00
_cell.angle_beta   90.00
_cell.angle_gamma   90.00
#
_symmetry.space_group_name_H-M   'P 1'
#
loop_
_entity.id
_entity.type
_entity.pdbx_description
1 polymer ?
#
loop_
_entity_poly.entity_id
_entity_poly.type
_entity_poly.pdbx_seq_one_letter_code
_entity_poly.pdbx_strand_id
1 'polypeptide(L)'
;MYKSMNGNANLNDLALANVEALAQGEDGTNVGYCYMEQSFSSNNGWKKFCDSRTNDNTIYPCPSNDKLSGYSESYKDRCTK
;
A
#
# COMPACT_ATOMS: atom_id res chain seq x y z
N MET A 1 -10.93 38.36 -11.41
CA MET A 1 -11.51 37.12 -11.95
C MET A 1 -10.94 35.94 -11.17
N TYR A 2 -11.72 35.36 -10.27
CA TYR A 2 -11.34 34.17 -9.49
C TYR A 2 -11.81 32.94 -10.27
N LYS A 3 -10.87 32.11 -10.73
CA LYS A 3 -11.19 30.81 -11.35
C LYS A 3 -11.73 29.89 -10.25
N SER A 4 -13.04 29.64 -10.26
CA SER A 4 -13.64 28.51 -9.57
C SER A 4 -13.28 27.25 -10.35
N MET A 5 -12.47 26.37 -9.76
CA MET A 5 -12.08 25.10 -10.37
C MET A 5 -13.02 23.98 -9.93
N ASN A 6 -13.95 23.68 -10.84
CA ASN A 6 -14.69 22.45 -11.09
C ASN A 6 -14.31 21.23 -10.22
N GLY A 7 -15.10 20.97 -9.17
CA GLY A 7 -14.98 19.81 -8.30
C GLY A 7 -15.85 18.61 -8.71
N ASN A 8 -15.92 18.24 -9.99
CA ASN A 8 -16.78 17.11 -10.40
C ASN A 8 -16.32 16.29 -11.64
N ALA A 9 -15.15 16.56 -12.22
CA ALA A 9 -14.66 15.85 -13.40
C ALA A 9 -13.91 14.53 -13.08
N ASN A 10 -13.51 14.30 -11.83
CA ASN A 10 -12.44 13.33 -11.54
C ASN A 10 -12.90 11.92 -11.14
N LEU A 11 -14.18 11.70 -10.77
CA LEU A 11 -14.62 10.39 -10.28
C LEU A 11 -15.05 9.45 -11.41
N ASN A 12 -15.78 9.97 -12.41
CA ASN A 12 -16.21 9.18 -13.55
C ASN A 12 -15.03 8.82 -14.46
N ASP A 13 -14.11 9.77 -14.67
CA ASP A 13 -12.91 9.54 -15.47
C ASP A 13 -11.98 8.51 -14.80
N LEU A 14 -11.84 8.55 -13.47
CA LEU A 14 -11.07 7.57 -12.71
C LEU A 14 -11.74 6.18 -12.71
N ALA A 15 -13.06 6.13 -12.53
CA ALA A 15 -13.80 4.87 -12.60
C ALA A 15 -13.71 4.24 -14.00
N LEU A 16 -13.78 5.06 -15.05
CA LEU A 16 -13.64 4.60 -16.43
C LEU A 16 -12.22 4.09 -16.71
N ALA A 17 -11.18 4.82 -16.30
CA ALA A 17 -9.80 4.36 -16.43
C ALA A 17 -9.56 3.02 -15.71
N ASN A 18 -10.14 2.84 -14.52
CA ASN A 18 -10.07 1.57 -13.80
C ASN A 18 -10.79 0.42 -14.55
N VAL A 19 -11.95 0.69 -15.16
CA VAL A 19 -12.69 -0.30 -15.96
C VAL A 19 -11.92 -0.64 -17.24
N GLU A 20 -11.32 0.34 -17.89
CA GLU A 20 -10.50 0.16 -19.09
C GLU A 20 -9.26 -0.67 -18.79
N ALA A 21 -8.56 -0.41 -17.67
CA ALA A 21 -7.42 -1.22 -17.23
C ALA A 21 -7.81 -2.69 -16.99
N LEU A 22 -8.97 -2.93 -16.38
CA LEU A 22 -9.51 -4.28 -16.17
C LEU A 22 -9.89 -4.98 -17.49
N ALA A 23 -10.43 -4.22 -18.45
CA ALA A 23 -10.87 -4.75 -19.75
C ALA A 23 -9.71 -4.99 -20.73
N GLN A 24 -8.66 -4.18 -20.65
CA GLN A 24 -7.45 -4.30 -21.49
C GLN A 24 -6.49 -5.39 -20.99
N GLY A 25 -6.78 -6.01 -19.84
CA GLY A 25 -5.95 -7.06 -19.25
C GLY A 25 -4.60 -6.53 -18.80
N GLU A 26 -4.53 -5.27 -18.35
CA GLU A 26 -3.31 -4.75 -17.72
C GLU A 26 -2.95 -5.65 -16.53
N ASP A 27 -1.70 -6.10 -16.48
CA ASP A 27 -1.23 -6.94 -15.39
C ASP A 27 -1.27 -6.16 -14.08
N GLY A 28 -2.09 -6.63 -13.14
CA GLY A 28 -2.12 -6.09 -11.79
C GLY A 28 -0.73 -6.15 -11.15
N THR A 29 -0.35 -5.13 -10.40
CA THR A 29 0.93 -5.14 -9.68
C THR A 29 0.91 -6.24 -8.62
N ASN A 30 1.90 -7.12 -8.63
CA ASN A 30 2.00 -8.17 -7.61
C ASN A 30 2.09 -7.54 -6.21
N VAL A 31 1.17 -7.96 -5.33
CA VAL A 31 1.12 -7.48 -3.95
C VAL A 31 1.80 -8.45 -2.98
N GLY A 32 2.46 -7.89 -2.00
CA GLY A 32 2.99 -8.55 -0.82
C GLY A 32 2.51 -7.87 0.45
N TYR A 33 3.04 -8.33 1.58
CA TYR A 33 2.74 -7.79 2.89
C TYR A 33 4.03 -7.53 3.66
N CYS A 34 4.06 -6.41 4.37
CA CYS A 34 5.08 -6.07 5.36
C CYS A 34 4.41 -5.83 6.71
N TYR A 35 5.16 -5.90 7.80
CA TYR A 35 4.64 -5.71 9.15
C TYR A 35 5.03 -4.34 9.70
N MET A 36 4.13 -3.68 10.43
CA MET A 36 4.45 -2.42 11.09
C MET A 36 5.15 -2.67 12.42
N GLU A 37 6.18 -1.89 12.73
CA GLU A 37 6.97 -2.05 13.95
C GLU A 37 6.13 -1.66 15.16
N GLN A 38 5.91 -2.61 16.08
CA GLN A 38 5.27 -2.35 17.35
C GLN A 38 6.14 -2.83 18.49
N SER A 39 6.22 -2.00 19.52
CA SER A 39 6.88 -2.38 20.77
C SER A 39 5.99 -3.36 21.51
N PHE A 40 6.53 -4.55 21.80
CA PHE A 40 5.97 -5.61 22.62
C PHE A 40 4.84 -6.44 21.98
N SER A 41 5.22 -7.63 21.51
CA SER A 41 4.31 -8.73 21.22
C SER A 41 4.97 -10.03 21.67
N SER A 42 4.25 -10.78 22.52
CA SER A 42 4.68 -12.01 23.18
C SER A 42 4.63 -13.26 22.29
N ASN A 43 4.49 -13.09 20.98
CA ASN A 43 4.44 -14.19 20.00
C ASN A 43 5.73 -14.19 19.17
N ASN A 44 6.66 -15.06 19.57
CA ASN A 44 8.02 -15.10 19.07
C ASN A 44 8.08 -15.66 17.63
N GLY A 45 8.12 -14.76 16.66
CA GLY A 45 8.54 -15.07 15.29
C GLY A 45 9.24 -13.86 14.67
N TRP A 46 10.03 -14.10 13.64
CA TRP A 46 10.82 -13.10 12.94
C TRP A 46 10.18 -12.81 11.57
N LYS A 47 9.77 -11.57 11.30
CA LYS A 47 9.15 -11.14 10.03
C LYS A 47 9.73 -9.81 9.53
N LYS A 48 9.53 -9.49 8.25
CA LYS A 48 10.02 -8.26 7.60
C LYS A 48 9.13 -7.05 7.91
N PHE A 49 9.74 -5.92 8.23
CA PHE A 49 9.04 -4.70 8.61
C PHE A 49 8.96 -3.67 7.49
N CYS A 50 7.81 -3.00 7.36
CA CYS A 50 7.55 -1.98 6.34
C CYS A 50 8.59 -0.85 6.38
N ASP A 51 8.74 -0.14 5.26
CA ASP A 51 9.50 1.10 5.22
C ASP A 51 8.89 2.12 6.19
N SER A 52 9.72 2.81 6.99
CA SER A 52 9.25 3.80 7.96
C SER A 52 8.57 5.02 7.32
N ARG A 53 8.66 5.18 5.99
CA ARG A 53 8.02 6.24 5.20
C ARG A 53 6.61 5.86 4.73
N THR A 54 6.13 4.66 5.02
CA THR A 54 4.78 4.23 4.67
C THR A 54 3.73 5.20 5.23
N ASN A 55 2.73 5.50 4.41
CA ASN A 55 1.60 6.36 4.75
C ASN A 55 0.38 5.94 3.92
N ASP A 56 -0.81 6.38 4.32
CA ASP A 56 -2.09 5.97 3.73
C ASP A 56 -2.25 6.30 2.24
N ASN A 57 -1.42 7.19 1.69
CA ASN A 57 -1.53 7.65 0.30
C ASN A 57 -0.58 6.92 -0.66
N THR A 58 0.39 6.14 -0.17
CA THR A 58 1.44 5.57 -1.00
C THR A 58 1.74 4.13 -0.62
N ILE A 59 1.65 3.22 -1.60
CA ILE A 59 2.11 1.83 -1.45
C ILE A 59 3.59 1.76 -1.83
N TYR A 60 4.43 1.34 -0.90
CA TYR A 60 5.87 1.19 -1.12
C TYR A 60 6.25 -0.24 -1.52
N PRO A 61 7.42 -0.44 -2.17
CA PRO A 61 7.97 -1.77 -2.39
C PRO A 61 8.18 -2.52 -1.08
N CYS A 62 8.00 -3.84 -1.13
CA CYS A 62 8.26 -4.68 0.02
C CYS A 62 9.74 -4.56 0.42
N PRO A 63 10.02 -4.43 1.72
CA PRO A 63 11.38 -4.24 2.23
C PRO A 63 12.30 -5.39 1.80
N SER A 64 13.43 -5.03 1.17
CA SER A 64 14.50 -5.99 0.86
C SER A 64 15.32 -6.35 2.10
N ASN A 65 15.39 -5.44 3.08
CA ASN A 65 16.24 -5.55 4.25
C ASN A 65 15.67 -6.51 5.31
N ASP A 66 16.54 -7.31 5.91
CA ASP A 66 16.22 -8.31 6.93
C ASP A 66 16.12 -7.73 8.35
N LYS A 67 15.54 -6.53 8.50
CA LYS A 67 15.13 -6.09 9.83
C LYS A 67 13.98 -6.97 10.27
N LEU A 68 14.32 -7.97 11.06
CA LEU A 68 13.41 -8.90 11.67
C LEU A 68 13.17 -8.45 13.11
N SER A 69 11.90 -8.30 13.49
CA SER A 69 11.48 -7.95 14.85
C SER A 69 10.22 -8.75 15.23
N GLY A 70 9.83 -8.66 16.50
CA GLY A 70 8.58 -9.24 16.99
C GLY A 70 7.40 -8.61 16.29
N TYR A 71 6.50 -9.42 15.77
CA TYR A 71 5.43 -8.98 14.91
C TYR A 71 4.06 -9.35 15.49
N SER A 72 3.01 -8.75 14.95
CA SER A 72 1.65 -9.26 15.14
C SER A 72 0.93 -9.28 13.80
N GLU A 73 0.22 -10.38 13.52
CA GLU A 73 -0.56 -10.60 12.29
C GLU A 73 -1.61 -9.52 12.06
N SER A 74 -2.08 -8.87 13.12
CA SER A 74 -3.04 -7.75 13.05
C SER A 74 -2.44 -6.45 12.51
N TYR A 75 -1.11 -6.33 12.43
CA TYR A 75 -0.42 -5.11 12.01
C TYR A 75 0.42 -5.33 10.75
N LYS A 76 -0.24 -5.84 9.71
CA LYS A 76 0.34 -5.94 8.36
C LYS A 76 -0.19 -4.84 7.45
N ASP A 77 0.66 -4.39 6.54
CA ASP A 77 0.31 -3.46 5.47
C ASP A 77 0.70 -4.02 4.10
N ARG A 78 0.07 -3.51 3.03
CA ARG A 78 0.34 -3.95 1.67
C ARG A 78 1.59 -3.29 1.12
N CYS A 79 2.36 -4.04 0.36
CA CYS A 79 3.52 -3.55 -0.37
C CYS A 79 3.56 -4.15 -1.79
N THR A 80 4.32 -3.56 -2.70
CA THR A 80 4.53 -4.14 -4.04
C THR A 80 5.70 -5.13 -4.01
N LYS A 81 5.56 -6.27 -4.72
CA LYS A 81 6.61 -7.30 -4.82
C LYS A 81 7.56 -7.07 -5.99
#